data_AF-A0A0C2FXG5-F1
#
_entry.id   AF-A0A0C2FXG5-F1
#
_cell.length_a   1.000
_cell.length_b   1.000
_cell.length_c   1.000
_cell.angle_alpha   90.00
_cell.angle_beta   90.00
_cell.angle_gamma   90.00
#
_symmetry.space_group_name_H-M   'P 1'
#
loop_
_entity.id
_entity.type
_entity.pdbx_description
1 polymer ?
#
loop_
_entity_poly.entity_id
_entity_poly.type
_entity_poly.pdbx_seq_one_letter_code
_entity_poly.pdbx_strand_id
1 'polypeptide(L)'
;MISSDISFYYPAISAVIYYITVFTIAEITRKVLEKTVHKSSSFYVFAVELIATAQMCTCVYENSVMVKYYGPLAFFFTVTSLLTVGSFMNRGAFVSPLAPIEAFYYGIIG
;
A
#
# COMPACT_ATOMS: atom_id res chain seq x y z
N MET A 1 -11.17 -2.06 34.76
CA MET A 1 -11.81 -2.59 33.54
C MET A 1 -11.62 -1.66 32.34
N ILE A 2 -11.81 -0.35 32.47
CA ILE A 2 -11.63 0.61 31.36
C ILE A 2 -10.20 0.68 30.77
N SER A 3 -9.14 0.58 31.60
CA SER A 3 -7.76 0.61 31.08
C SER A 3 -7.41 -0.59 30.19
N SER A 4 -7.93 -1.78 30.50
CA SER A 4 -7.68 -2.99 29.70
C SER A 4 -8.32 -2.91 28.32
N ASP A 5 -9.50 -2.28 28.21
CA ASP A 5 -10.18 -2.11 26.94
C ASP A 5 -9.43 -1.11 26.04
N ILE A 6 -9.00 0.03 26.59
CA ILE A 6 -8.27 1.05 25.82
C ILE A 6 -6.94 0.49 25.30
N SER A 7 -6.19 -0.23 26.13
CA SER A 7 -4.94 -0.88 25.71
C SER A 7 -5.15 -1.97 24.66
N PHE A 8 -6.32 -2.61 24.65
CA PHE A 8 -6.68 -3.60 23.64
C PHE A 8 -7.14 -2.96 22.33
N TYR A 9 -7.85 -1.84 22.31
CA TYR A 9 -8.33 -1.23 21.06
C TYR A 9 -7.32 -0.27 20.41
N TYR A 10 -6.44 0.33 21.21
CA TYR A 10 -5.49 1.34 20.74
C TYR A 10 -4.60 0.87 19.56
N PRO A 11 -4.00 -0.34 19.58
CA PRO A 11 -3.16 -0.80 18.47
C PRO A 11 -3.94 -0.98 17.17
N ALA A 12 -5.15 -1.54 17.22
CA ALA A 12 -6.01 -1.71 16.05
C ALA A 12 -6.46 -0.36 15.48
N ILE A 13 -6.90 0.59 16.32
CA ILE A 13 -7.31 1.92 15.87
C ILE A 13 -6.14 2.66 15.23
N SER A 14 -4.95 2.61 15.85
CA SER A 14 -3.73 3.18 15.32
C SER A 14 -3.38 2.61 13.94
N ALA A 15 -3.42 1.28 13.80
CA ALA A 15 -3.14 0.61 12.53
C ALA A 15 -4.15 1.01 11.44
N VAL A 16 -5.44 1.04 11.76
CA VAL A 16 -6.49 1.43 10.81
C VAL A 16 -6.31 2.88 10.34
N ILE A 17 -6.04 3.82 11.25
CA ILE A 17 -5.79 5.22 10.90
C ILE A 17 -4.55 5.33 10.00
N TYR A 18 -3.49 4.58 10.31
CA TYR A 18 -2.28 4.55 9.48
C TYR A 18 -2.58 4.04 8.07
N TYR A 19 -3.27 2.90 7.92
CA TYR A 19 -3.65 2.37 6.62
C TYR A 19 -4.46 3.37 5.81
N ILE A 20 -5.50 3.97 6.40
CA ILE A 20 -6.32 5.00 5.72
C ILE A 20 -5.45 6.17 5.26
N THR A 21 -4.52 6.63 6.10
CA THR A 21 -3.61 7.73 5.77
C THR A 21 -2.71 7.39 4.60
N VAL A 22 -2.06 6.22 4.62
CA VAL A 22 -1.16 5.76 3.55
C VAL A 22 -1.92 5.62 2.23
N PHE A 23 -3.08 4.96 2.24
CA PHE A 23 -3.88 4.79 1.02
C PHE A 23 -4.39 6.12 0.46
N THR A 24 -4.75 7.07 1.34
CA THR A 24 -5.18 8.41 0.92
C THR A 24 -4.02 9.20 0.29
N ILE A 25 -2.84 9.17 0.91
CA ILE A 25 -1.64 9.83 0.37
C ILE A 25 -1.28 9.22 -0.98
N ALA A 26 -1.25 7.88 -1.09
CA ALA A 26 -0.94 7.19 -2.34
C ALA A 26 -1.91 7.59 -3.47
N GLU A 27 -3.21 7.67 -3.18
CA GLU A 27 -4.23 8.08 -4.14
C GLU A 27 -4.07 9.56 -4.57
N ILE A 28 -3.75 10.45 -3.62
CA ILE A 28 -3.45 11.85 -3.92
C ILE A 28 -2.21 11.96 -4.82
N THR A 29 -1.13 11.25 -4.48
CA THR A 29 0.11 11.26 -5.28
C THR A 29 -0.14 10.73 -6.69
N ARG A 30 -0.95 9.66 -6.85
CA ARG A 30 -1.35 9.16 -8.17
C ARG A 30 -2.15 10.18 -8.97
N LYS A 31 -3.13 10.85 -8.35
CA LYS A 31 -3.91 11.91 -9.02
C LYS A 31 -3.06 13.10 -9.45
N VAL A 32 -2.05 13.46 -8.67
CA VAL A 32 -1.07 14.50 -9.04
C VAL A 32 -0.22 14.02 -10.22
N LEU A 33 0.23 12.77 -10.20
CA LEU A 33 1.02 12.16 -11.27
C LEU A 33 0.23 12.08 -12.59
N GLU A 34 -1.04 11.67 -12.54
CA GLU A 34 -1.96 11.64 -13.69
C GLU A 34 -2.17 13.02 -14.32
N LYS A 35 -2.08 14.09 -13.53
CA LYS A 35 -2.22 15.48 -14.02
C LYS A 35 -0.93 16.08 -14.55
N THR A 36 0.22 15.56 -14.13
CA THR A 36 1.53 16.15 -14.43
C THR A 36 2.29 15.41 -15.52
N VAL A 37 2.06 14.09 -15.67
CA VAL A 37 2.83 13.24 -16.58
C VAL A 37 1.89 12.51 -17.54
N HIS A 38 2.32 12.41 -18.80
CA HIS A 38 1.60 11.67 -19.83
C HIS A 38 1.54 10.17 -19.49
N LYS A 39 0.35 9.57 -19.53
CA LYS A 39 0.11 8.17 -19.11
C LYS A 39 0.92 7.13 -19.89
N SER A 40 1.38 7.47 -21.09
CA SER A 40 2.20 6.61 -21.95
C SER A 40 3.70 6.73 -21.67
N SER A 41 4.12 7.63 -20.78
CA SER A 41 5.54 7.81 -20.45
C SER A 41 6.03 6.66 -19.56
N SER A 42 7.21 6.12 -19.86
CA SER A 42 7.89 5.14 -19.01
C SER A 42 8.07 5.65 -17.57
N PHE A 43 8.24 6.95 -17.39
CA PHE A 43 8.31 7.58 -16.06
C PHE A 43 6.97 7.49 -15.29
N TYR A 44 5.83 7.65 -15.98
CA TYR A 44 4.51 7.51 -15.37
C TYR A 44 4.30 6.08 -14.87
N VAL A 45 4.61 5.08 -15.71
CA VAL A 45 4.48 3.65 -15.36
C VAL A 45 5.36 3.32 -14.15
N PHE A 46 6.63 3.74 -14.19
CA PHE A 46 7.55 3.53 -13.07
C PHE A 46 7.07 4.20 -11.77
N ALA A 47 6.61 5.45 -11.84
CA ALA A 47 6.17 6.19 -10.66
C ALA A 47 4.88 5.62 -10.05
N VAL A 48 3.92 5.13 -10.86
CA VAL A 48 2.72 4.46 -10.35
C VAL A 48 3.08 3.15 -9.62
N GLU A 49 4.01 2.36 -10.17
CA GLU A 49 4.51 1.13 -9.53
C GLU A 49 5.29 1.42 -8.25
N LEU A 50 6.10 2.48 -8.25
CA LEU A 50 6.83 2.91 -7.06
C LEU A 50 5.87 3.31 -5.93
N ILE A 51 4.84 4.09 -6.25
CA ILE A 51 3.80 4.47 -5.26
C ILE A 51 3.09 3.22 -4.76
N ALA A 52 2.72 2.30 -5.66
CA ALA A 52 2.04 1.06 -5.30
C ALA A 52 2.88 0.14 -4.41
N THR A 53 4.20 0.12 -4.62
CA THR A 53 5.14 -0.63 -3.80
C THR A 53 5.33 0.03 -2.43
N ALA A 54 5.55 1.35 -2.41
CA ALA A 54 5.77 2.11 -1.19
C ALA A 54 4.60 1.98 -0.21
N GLN A 55 3.35 2.12 -0.66
CA GLN A 55 2.17 1.96 0.20
C GLN A 55 2.10 0.55 0.85
N MET A 56 2.50 -0.50 0.15
CA MET A 56 2.39 -1.88 0.66
C MET A 56 3.52 -2.16 1.64
N CYS A 57 4.72 -1.69 1.34
CA CYS A 57 5.88 -1.82 2.22
C CYS A 57 5.68 -1.06 3.53
N THR A 58 5.11 0.15 3.50
CA THR A 58 4.86 0.92 4.72
C THR A 58 3.88 0.21 5.65
N CYS A 59 2.85 -0.44 5.10
CA CYS A 59 1.85 -1.18 5.91
C CYS A 59 2.42 -2.41 6.63
N VAL A 60 3.62 -2.90 6.27
CA VAL A 60 4.24 -4.08 6.90
C VAL A 60 4.53 -3.83 8.39
N TYR A 61 4.87 -2.59 8.76
CA TYR A 61 5.17 -2.26 10.15
C TYR A 61 3.93 -2.44 11.05
N GLU A 62 2.80 -1.88 10.66
CA GLU A 62 1.53 -1.99 11.39
C GLU A 62 0.99 -3.42 11.37
N ASN A 63 1.25 -4.18 10.29
CA ASN A 63 0.95 -5.60 10.27
C ASN A 63 1.72 -6.36 11.37
N SER A 64 2.99 -6.00 11.64
CA SER A 64 3.76 -6.59 12.74
C SER A 64 3.19 -6.24 14.12
N VAL A 65 2.63 -5.03 14.26
CA VAL A 65 1.90 -4.61 15.47
C VAL A 65 0.65 -5.47 15.65
N MET A 66 -0.08 -5.75 14.57
CA MET A 66 -1.26 -6.63 14.63
C MET A 66 -0.91 -8.05 15.08
N VAL A 67 0.19 -8.64 14.58
CA VAL A 67 0.69 -9.95 15.06
C VAL A 67 1.01 -9.90 16.54
N LYS A 68 1.70 -8.86 17.00
CA LYS A 68 2.17 -8.73 18.39
C LYS A 68 1.03 -8.66 19.41
N TYR A 69 -0.05 -7.95 19.10
CA TYR A 69 -1.14 -7.70 20.05
C TYR A 69 -2.37 -8.61 19.87
N TYR A 70 -2.63 -9.12 18.66
CA TYR A 70 -3.82 -9.91 18.36
C TYR A 70 -3.53 -11.29 17.76
N GLY A 71 -2.25 -11.60 17.52
CA GLY A 71 -1.80 -12.89 17.02
C GLY A 71 -1.91 -13.09 15.50
N PRO A 72 -1.54 -14.28 15.00
CA PRO A 72 -1.38 -14.55 13.57
C PRO A 72 -2.70 -14.52 12.77
N LEU A 73 -3.82 -14.88 13.40
CA LEU A 73 -5.13 -14.87 12.74
C LEU A 73 -5.59 -13.45 12.40
N ALA A 74 -5.41 -12.50 13.32
CA ALA A 74 -5.72 -11.10 13.08
C ALA A 74 -4.87 -10.52 11.94
N PHE A 75 -3.57 -10.85 11.92
CA PHE A 75 -2.68 -10.49 10.83
C PHE A 75 -3.16 -11.04 9.48
N PHE A 76 -3.62 -12.29 9.42
CA PHE A 76 -4.15 -12.86 8.18
C PHE A 76 -5.33 -12.04 7.66
N PHE A 77 -6.32 -11.73 8.51
CA PHE A 77 -7.46 -10.88 8.12
C PHE A 77 -7.04 -9.46 7.71
N THR A 78 -6.08 -8.85 8.42
CA THR A 78 -5.56 -7.52 8.08
C THR A 78 -4.86 -7.53 6.72
N VAL A 79 -3.97 -8.48 6.47
CA VAL A 79 -3.24 -8.56 5.19
C VAL A 79 -4.18 -8.91 4.05
N THR A 80 -5.10 -9.86 4.22
CA THR A 80 -6.08 -10.20 3.18
C THR A 80 -6.96 -9.00 2.83
N SER A 81 -7.44 -8.24 3.83
CA SER A 81 -8.25 -7.04 3.57
C SER A 81 -7.44 -5.94 2.88
N LEU A 82 -6.21 -5.67 3.33
CA LEU A 82 -5.30 -4.70 2.69
C LEU A 82 -4.95 -5.07 1.25
N LEU A 83 -4.66 -6.35 0.97
CA LEU A 83 -4.39 -6.84 -0.38
C LEU A 83 -5.63 -6.75 -1.27
N THR A 84 -6.82 -6.99 -0.70
CA THR A 84 -8.09 -6.86 -1.43
C THR A 84 -8.33 -5.40 -1.81
N VAL A 85 -8.25 -4.48 -0.84
CA VAL A 85 -8.37 -3.03 -1.07
C VAL A 85 -7.29 -2.54 -2.02
N GLY A 86 -6.05 -2.97 -1.82
CA GLY A 86 -4.92 -2.69 -2.70
C GLY A 86 -5.16 -3.14 -4.13
N SER A 87 -5.72 -4.32 -4.35
CA SER A 87 -6.07 -4.81 -5.69
C SER A 87 -7.07 -3.89 -6.40
N PHE A 88 -8.11 -3.43 -5.69
CA PHE A 88 -9.07 -2.47 -6.23
C PHE A 88 -8.47 -1.09 -6.48
N MET A 89 -7.62 -0.60 -5.57
CA MET A 89 -7.05 0.75 -5.65
C MET A 89 -5.83 0.83 -6.59
N ASN A 90 -5.12 -0.27 -6.81
CA ASN A 90 -3.91 -0.29 -7.63
C ASN A 90 -4.18 -0.34 -9.12
N ARG A 91 -5.43 -0.54 -9.55
CA ARG A 91 -5.86 -0.45 -10.97
C ARG A 91 -4.93 -1.20 -11.95
N GLY A 92 -4.38 -2.34 -11.53
CA GLY A 92 -3.48 -3.15 -12.34
C GLY A 92 -1.98 -2.86 -12.20
N ALA A 93 -1.55 -2.04 -11.22
CA ALA A 93 -0.14 -1.94 -10.88
C ALA A 93 0.38 -3.26 -10.29
N PHE A 94 1.54 -3.70 -10.73
CA PHE A 94 2.25 -4.91 -10.31
C PHE A 94 2.75 -4.85 -8.87
N VAL A 95 2.71 -3.67 -8.23
CA VAL A 95 3.19 -3.45 -6.84
C VAL A 95 4.68 -3.81 -6.74
N SER A 96 5.40 -3.62 -7.84
CA SER A 96 6.82 -3.92 -7.93
C SER A 96 7.45 -3.01 -8.97
N PRO A 97 8.49 -2.25 -8.62
CA PRO A 97 9.24 -1.47 -9.60
C PRO A 97 10.03 -2.37 -10.55
N LEU A 98 10.15 -3.67 -10.27
CA LEU A 98 10.91 -4.60 -11.09
C LEU A 98 10.26 -4.82 -12.46
N ALA A 99 8.93 -4.95 -12.53
CA ALA A 99 8.21 -5.16 -13.78
C ALA A 99 8.43 -4.03 -14.81
N PRO A 100 8.34 -2.74 -14.46
CA PRO A 100 8.67 -1.65 -15.39
C PRO A 100 10.18 -1.53 -15.67
N ILE A 101 11.07 -1.86 -14.72
CA ILE A 101 12.52 -1.89 -14.98
C ILE A 101 12.86 -2.97 -16.01
N GLU A 102 12.26 -4.14 -15.87
CA GLU A 102 12.41 -5.28 -16.78
C GLU A 102 11.88 -4.93 -18.18
N ALA A 103 10.69 -4.33 -18.26
CA ALA A 103 10.11 -3.90 -19.53
C ALA A 103 10.90 -2.76 -20.21
N PHE A 104 11.58 -1.89 -19.43
CA PHE A 104 12.54 -0.91 -19.95
C PHE A 104 13.80 -1.59 -20.48
N TYR A 105 14.36 -2.54 -19.73
CA TYR A 105 15.57 -3.29 -20.13
C TYR A 105 15.35 -4.11 -21.41
N TYR A 106 14.16 -4.69 -21.59
CA TYR A 106 13.78 -5.42 -22.81
C TYR A 106 13.26 -4.53 -23.95
N GLY A 107 13.23 -3.20 -23.79
CA GLY A 107 12.81 -2.27 -24.85
C GLY A 107 11.32 -2.33 -25.21
N ILE A 108 10.48 -2.87 -24.31
CA ILE A 108 9.02 -2.95 -24.49
C ILE A 108 8.38 -1.58 -24.24
N ILE A 109 8.99 -0.77 -23.37
CA ILE A 109 8.62 0.62 -23.06
C ILE A 109 9.84 1.53 -23.28
N GLY A 110 9.69 2.51 -24.17
CA GLY A 110 10.70 3.48 -24.58
C GLY A 110 10.05 4.71 -25.21
#